data_AF-A0ABD2WF44-F1
#
_entry.id   AF-A0ABD2WF44-F1
#
_cell.length_a   1.000
_cell.length_b   1.000
_cell.length_c   1.000
_cell.angle_alpha   90.00
_cell.angle_beta   90.00
_cell.angle_gamma   90.00
#
_symmetry.space_group_name_H-M   'P 1'
#
loop_
_entity.id
_entity.type
_entity.pdbx_description
1 polymer ?
#
loop_
_entity_poly.entity_id
_entity_poly.type
_entity_poly.pdbx_seq_one_letter_code
_entity_poly.pdbx_strand_id
1 'polypeptide(L)'
;MSEDGQRAYPEAAEALRHQLYVDDVFFGADSLEEALSRRDQIVKLLASAGMRLGKWAASNPRLVDGLVSESRDAVPLRVDEMVSMLGLKWLPSQDSFTFQFAARPEPVEVTKRSILAAIARTFDPLGWLSPALVTAKILLQDLCLDGVDWDAPIPAVLEQRWKDFTCTLPDVSRVRVKRWLDICEGEEWQLHGFVDASKRAYAAAI
;
A
#
# COMPACT_ATOMS: atom_id res chain seq x y z
N MET A 1 -5.61 15.53 22.71
CA MET A 1 -4.37 15.48 23.52
C MET A 1 -4.37 16.62 24.52
N SER A 2 -3.96 16.41 25.77
CA SER A 2 -3.82 17.47 26.77
C SER A 2 -2.59 18.34 26.51
N GLU A 3 -2.61 19.61 26.93
CA GLU A 3 -1.48 20.54 26.80
C GLU A 3 -0.23 20.03 27.53
N ASP A 4 -0.40 19.35 28.67
CA ASP A 4 0.71 18.78 29.45
C ASP A 4 1.43 17.65 28.70
N GLY A 5 0.69 16.81 27.97
CA GLY A 5 1.26 15.75 27.15
C GLY A 5 2.05 16.30 25.95
N GLN A 6 1.59 17.42 25.37
CA GLN A 6 2.30 18.10 24.27
C GLN A 6 3.64 18.69 24.72
N ARG A 7 3.71 19.23 25.94
CA ARG A 7 4.97 19.77 26.49
C ARG A 7 5.96 18.69 26.89
N ALA A 8 5.48 17.57 27.42
CA ALA A 8 6.33 16.46 27.85
C ALA A 8 6.86 15.62 26.68
N TYR A 9 6.07 15.48 25.60
CA TYR A 9 6.38 14.61 24.46
C TYR A 9 6.12 15.33 23.12
N PRO A 10 6.91 16.35 22.77
CA PRO A 10 6.66 17.21 21.63
C PRO A 10 6.74 16.47 20.28
N GLU A 11 7.69 15.54 20.10
CA GLU A 11 7.81 14.80 18.84
C GLU A 11 6.64 13.84 18.63
N ALA A 12 6.18 13.21 19.72
CA ALA A 12 5.02 12.33 19.69
C ALA A 12 3.73 13.10 19.42
N ALA A 13 3.59 14.30 19.98
CA ALA A 13 2.44 15.14 19.73
C ALA A 13 2.33 15.54 18.26
N GLU A 14 3.47 15.89 17.66
CA GLU A 14 3.54 16.27 16.26
C GLU A 14 3.26 15.08 15.34
N ALA A 15 3.87 13.93 15.62
CA ALA A 15 3.63 12.69 14.88
C ALA A 15 2.15 12.26 14.96
N LEU A 16 1.55 12.23 16.15
CA LEU A 16 0.14 11.84 16.31
C LEU A 16 -0.84 12.82 15.67
N ARG A 17 -0.46 14.08 15.47
CA ARG A 17 -1.30 15.08 14.81
C ARG A 17 -1.38 14.88 13.30
N HIS A 18 -0.27 14.49 12.68
CA HIS A 18 -0.15 14.43 11.21
C HIS A 18 -0.08 13.02 10.65
N GLN A 19 0.24 12.02 11.47
CA GLN A 19 0.60 10.68 11.03
C GLN A 19 -0.24 9.56 11.69
N LEU A 20 -1.33 9.94 12.36
CA LEU A 20 -2.35 9.03 12.87
C LEU A 20 -3.49 8.92 11.84
N TYR A 21 -3.77 7.69 11.40
CA TYR A 21 -4.93 7.37 10.58
C TYR A 21 -5.80 6.36 11.30
N VAL A 22 -6.91 6.82 11.88
CA VAL A 22 -7.82 6.00 12.70
C VAL A 22 -7.05 5.33 13.86
N ASP A 23 -6.74 4.05 13.75
CA ASP A 23 -6.01 3.23 14.73
C ASP A 23 -4.54 2.95 14.34
N ASP A 24 -4.13 3.33 13.12
CA ASP A 24 -2.78 3.16 12.63
C ASP A 24 -1.93 4.42 12.85
N VAL A 25 -0.75 4.27 13.46
CA VAL A 25 0.25 5.34 13.61
C VAL A 25 1.43 5.03 12.70
N PHE A 26 1.77 5.99 11.83
CA PHE A 26 2.95 5.92 10.97
C PHE A 26 3.96 6.93 11.47
N PHE A 27 5.25 6.58 11.50
CA PHE A 27 6.31 7.56 11.76
C PHE A 27 7.64 7.04 11.22
N GLY A 28 8.61 7.95 11.12
CA GLY A 28 9.99 7.68 10.69
C GLY A 28 10.87 8.89 10.99
N ALA A 29 12.17 8.75 10.82
CA ALA A 29 13.15 9.83 10.96
C ALA A 29 14.38 9.53 10.10
N ASP A 30 15.26 10.53 9.95
CA ASP A 30 16.47 10.42 9.11
C ASP A 30 17.61 9.66 9.83
N SER A 31 17.53 9.54 11.17
CA SER A 31 18.43 8.72 11.97
C SER A 31 17.68 7.70 12.82
N LEU A 32 18.36 6.60 13.16
CA LEU A 32 17.80 5.57 14.02
C LEU A 32 17.57 6.10 15.43
N GLU A 33 18.46 6.95 15.92
CA GLU A 33 18.40 7.57 17.24
C GLU A 33 17.16 8.46 17.39
N GLU A 34 16.86 9.28 16.38
CA GLU A 34 15.64 10.08 16.35
C GLU A 34 14.39 9.20 16.25
N ALA A 35 14.40 8.18 15.39
CA ALA A 35 13.27 7.26 15.26
C ALA A 35 12.98 6.51 16.58
N LEU A 36 14.01 6.14 17.33
CA LEU A 36 13.89 5.55 18.67
C LEU A 36 13.34 6.55 19.70
N SER A 37 13.86 7.78 19.72
CA SER A 37 13.34 8.86 20.58
C SER A 37 11.84 9.07 20.34
N ARG A 38 11.46 9.20 19.06
CA ARG A 38 10.08 9.45 18.64
C ARG A 38 9.16 8.29 19.02
N ARG A 39 9.58 7.05 18.77
CA ARG A 39 8.88 5.83 19.23
C ARG A 39 8.62 5.87 20.73
N ASP A 40 9.64 6.11 21.54
CA ASP A 40 9.54 6.07 23.00
C ASP A 40 8.62 7.17 23.54
N GLN A 41 8.68 8.36 22.95
CA GLN A 41 7.77 9.45 23.27
C GLN A 41 6.31 9.08 22.93
N ILE A 42 6.06 8.47 21.76
CA ILE A 42 4.72 8.04 21.34
C ILE A 42 4.16 7.00 22.30
N VAL A 43 4.95 5.99 22.65
CA VAL A 43 4.56 4.94 23.59
C VAL A 43 4.17 5.54 24.94
N LYS A 44 5.01 6.43 25.50
CA LYS A 44 4.76 7.07 26.80
C LYS A 44 3.54 7.97 26.78
N LEU A 45 3.38 8.76 25.72
CA LEU A 45 2.26 9.68 25.57
C LEU A 45 0.93 8.91 25.46
N LEU A 46 0.86 7.89 24.60
CA LEU A 46 -0.36 7.06 24.47
C LEU A 46 -0.65 6.30 25.76
N ALA A 47 0.39 5.76 26.43
CA ALA A 47 0.23 5.10 27.72
C ALA A 47 -0.35 6.04 28.80
N SER A 48 0.07 7.32 28.81
CA SER A 48 -0.48 8.34 29.72
C SER A 48 -1.97 8.62 29.48
N ALA A 49 -2.45 8.36 28.25
CA ALA A 49 -3.85 8.46 27.87
C ALA A 49 -4.61 7.12 28.00
N GLY A 50 -3.99 6.08 28.57
CA GLY A 50 -4.59 4.75 28.72
C GLY A 50 -4.63 3.93 27.42
N MET A 51 -3.96 4.38 26.36
CA MET A 51 -3.87 3.70 25.07
C MET A 51 -2.57 2.90 24.98
N ARG A 52 -2.61 1.71 24.36
CA ARG A 52 -1.42 0.86 24.13
C ARG A 52 -1.34 0.47 22.66
N LEU A 53 -0.15 0.62 22.09
CA LEU A 53 0.14 0.18 20.71
C LEU A 53 0.48 -1.31 20.72
N GLY A 54 -0.33 -2.12 20.03
CA GLY A 54 -0.25 -3.58 20.09
C GLY A 54 0.42 -4.26 18.89
N LYS A 55 0.50 -3.63 17.72
CA LYS A 55 1.12 -4.22 16.52
C LYS A 55 2.22 -3.31 16.03
N TRP A 56 3.42 -3.85 15.87
CA TRP A 56 4.60 -3.11 15.45
C TRP A 56 5.24 -3.77 14.24
N ALA A 57 5.59 -2.94 13.28
CA ALA A 57 6.37 -3.30 12.10
C ALA A 57 7.32 -2.15 11.78
N ALA A 58 8.57 -2.46 11.46
CA ALA A 58 9.60 -1.46 11.23
C ALA A 58 10.60 -1.94 10.19
N SER A 59 11.15 -1.00 9.42
CA SER A 59 12.23 -1.29 8.46
C SER A 59 13.58 -1.58 9.13
N ASN A 60 13.75 -1.15 10.39
CA ASN A 60 14.91 -1.47 11.21
C ASN A 60 14.47 -2.29 12.45
N PRO A 61 15.00 -3.51 12.66
CA PRO A 61 14.65 -4.35 13.82
C PRO A 61 14.86 -3.66 15.17
N ARG A 62 15.84 -2.75 15.27
CA ARG A 62 16.13 -2.03 16.53
C ARG A 62 14.95 -1.17 17.01
N LEU A 63 14.05 -0.78 16.10
CA LEU A 63 12.84 -0.02 16.45
C LEU A 63 11.78 -0.88 17.15
N VAL A 64 11.80 -2.20 16.96
CA VAL A 64 10.89 -3.13 17.65
C VAL A 64 11.51 -3.78 18.88
N ASP A 65 12.82 -3.65 19.07
CA ASP A 65 13.52 -4.12 20.27
C ASP A 65 12.96 -3.45 21.54
N GLY A 66 12.73 -4.27 22.57
CA GLY A 66 12.23 -3.83 23.88
C GLY A 66 10.71 -3.69 24.00
N LEU A 67 9.98 -3.54 22.88
CA LEU A 67 8.52 -3.43 22.90
C LEU A 67 7.81 -4.77 23.23
N VAL A 68 8.49 -5.89 22.95
CA VAL A 68 7.99 -7.25 23.19
C VAL A 68 7.97 -7.62 24.68
N SER A 69 8.83 -7.00 25.52
CA SER A 69 8.88 -7.35 26.94
C SER A 69 7.80 -6.65 27.78
N GLU A 70 7.20 -5.57 27.28
CA GLU A 70 6.27 -4.74 28.08
C GLU A 70 4.79 -5.07 27.89
N SER A 71 4.42 -5.85 26.87
CA SER A 71 3.02 -6.24 26.67
C SER A 71 2.88 -7.67 26.18
N ARG A 72 2.06 -8.47 26.87
CA ARG A 72 1.75 -9.86 26.51
C ARG A 72 0.98 -9.99 25.18
N ASP A 73 0.47 -8.86 24.67
CA ASP A 73 -0.32 -8.76 23.43
C ASP A 73 0.44 -8.07 22.28
N ALA A 74 1.68 -7.61 22.49
CA ALA A 74 2.51 -7.08 21.41
C ALA A 74 3.05 -8.24 20.59
N VAL A 75 2.44 -8.46 19.42
CA VAL A 75 2.99 -9.37 18.43
C VAL A 75 3.86 -8.51 17.51
N PRO A 76 5.21 -8.58 17.63
CA PRO A 76 6.05 -8.01 16.60
C PRO A 76 5.74 -8.76 15.31
N LEU A 77 5.28 -8.04 14.29
CA LEU A 77 5.30 -8.61 12.95
C LEU A 77 6.77 -8.80 12.62
N ARG A 78 7.16 -10.03 12.26
CA ARG A 78 8.55 -10.30 11.91
C ARG A 78 8.95 -9.32 10.80
N VAL A 79 10.16 -8.77 10.89
CA VAL A 79 10.66 -7.78 9.91
C VAL A 79 10.67 -8.36 8.48
N ASP A 80 10.66 -9.69 8.36
CA ASP A 80 10.57 -10.44 7.10
C ASP A 80 9.14 -10.83 6.69
N GLU A 81 8.14 -10.60 7.53
CA GLU A 81 6.74 -10.84 7.20
C GLU A 81 6.14 -9.61 6.50
N MET A 82 5.48 -9.87 5.38
CA MET A 82 4.74 -8.85 4.65
C MET A 82 3.60 -8.31 5.51
N VAL A 83 3.56 -7.01 5.69
CA VAL A 83 2.54 -6.33 6.51
C VAL A 83 1.49 -5.71 5.62
N SER A 84 0.22 -5.87 5.98
CA SER A 84 -0.88 -5.17 5.34
C SER A 84 -1.13 -3.85 6.08
N MET A 85 -0.93 -2.71 5.43
CA MET A 85 -1.19 -1.38 6.00
C MET A 85 -2.14 -0.62 5.07
N LEU A 86 -3.29 -0.18 5.58
CA LEU A 86 -4.32 0.52 4.80
C LEU A 86 -4.72 -0.18 3.48
N GLY A 87 -4.62 -1.51 3.43
CA GLY A 87 -4.87 -2.32 2.22
C GLY A 87 -3.67 -2.49 1.28
N LEU A 88 -2.59 -1.74 1.47
CA LEU A 88 -1.31 -1.93 0.78
C LEU A 88 -0.49 -3.04 1.44
N LYS A 89 0.43 -3.65 0.68
CA LYS A 89 1.40 -4.62 1.21
C LYS A 89 2.76 -3.96 1.33
N TRP A 90 3.36 -4.01 2.51
CA TRP A 90 4.68 -3.48 2.80
C TRP A 90 5.63 -4.59 3.21
N LEU A 91 6.86 -4.53 2.71
CA LEU A 91 7.98 -5.38 3.07
C LEU A 91 8.92 -4.55 3.95
N PRO A 92 8.87 -4.70 5.29
CA PRO A 92 9.63 -3.85 6.18
C PRO A 92 11.14 -3.92 5.93
N SER A 93 11.70 -5.13 5.80
CA SER A 93 13.14 -5.34 5.55
C SER A 93 13.70 -4.66 4.30
N GLN A 94 12.86 -4.41 3.29
CA GLN A 94 13.24 -3.73 2.03
C GLN A 94 12.75 -2.29 1.96
N ASP A 95 12.04 -1.85 3.00
CA ASP A 95 11.27 -0.61 3.05
C ASP A 95 10.52 -0.26 1.75
N SER A 96 9.80 -1.25 1.22
CA SER A 96 9.11 -1.11 -0.07
C SER A 96 7.70 -1.69 -0.02
N PHE A 97 6.81 -1.06 -0.78
CA PHE A 97 5.50 -1.62 -1.08
C PHE A 97 5.61 -2.66 -2.18
N THR A 98 4.73 -3.65 -2.09
CA THR A 98 4.54 -4.72 -3.07
C THR A 98 3.05 -4.96 -3.26
N PHE A 99 2.71 -5.84 -4.18
CA PHE A 99 1.33 -6.16 -4.52
C PHE A 99 1.14 -7.66 -4.55
N GLN A 100 -0.08 -8.09 -4.21
CA GLN A 100 -0.45 -9.48 -4.34
C GLN A 100 -1.77 -9.55 -5.08
N PHE A 101 -1.78 -10.31 -6.17
CA PHE A 101 -3.01 -10.68 -6.84
C PHE A 101 -3.39 -12.08 -6.35
N ALA A 102 -4.48 -12.18 -5.58
CA ALA A 102 -4.99 -13.47 -5.17
C ALA A 102 -5.58 -14.19 -6.39
N ALA A 103 -4.88 -15.22 -6.86
CA ALA A 103 -5.41 -16.12 -7.87
C ALA A 103 -6.70 -16.75 -7.32
N ARG A 104 -7.84 -16.43 -7.95
CA ARG A 104 -9.09 -17.16 -7.73
C ARG A 104 -9.23 -18.21 -8.82
N PRO A 105 -9.99 -19.29 -8.56
CA PRO A 105 -10.42 -20.17 -9.63
C PRO A 105 -11.08 -19.30 -10.71
N GLU A 106 -10.66 -19.47 -11.96
CA GLU A 106 -11.35 -18.83 -13.07
C GLU A 106 -12.81 -19.29 -13.04
N PRO A 107 -13.78 -18.36 -13.21
CA PRO A 107 -15.17 -18.76 -13.34
C PRO A 107 -15.31 -19.71 -14.53
N VAL A 108 -16.31 -20.60 -14.48
CA VAL A 108 -16.59 -21.56 -15.56
C VAL A 108 -16.80 -20.83 -16.91
N GLU A 109 -17.37 -19.62 -16.86
CA GLU A 109 -17.48 -18.72 -18.01
C GLU A 109 -16.98 -17.32 -17.65
N VAL A 110 -16.19 -16.72 -18.55
CA VAL A 110 -15.74 -15.33 -18.41
C VAL A 110 -16.82 -14.40 -18.95
N THR A 111 -17.23 -13.42 -18.14
CA THR A 111 -18.27 -12.44 -18.47
C THR A 111 -17.74 -11.02 -18.27
N LYS A 112 -18.40 -10.04 -18.88
CA LYS A 112 -18.07 -8.63 -18.69
C LYS A 112 -18.11 -8.23 -17.21
N ARG A 113 -19.09 -8.76 -16.45
CA ARG A 113 -19.21 -8.55 -15.00
C ARG A 113 -18.04 -9.15 -14.25
N SER A 114 -17.60 -10.36 -14.59
CA SER A 114 -16.50 -11.01 -13.87
C SER A 114 -15.16 -10.30 -14.08
N ILE A 115 -14.93 -9.75 -15.28
CA ILE A 115 -13.78 -8.90 -15.61
C ILE A 115 -13.81 -7.59 -14.81
N LEU A 116 -14.93 -6.86 -14.82
CA LEU A 116 -15.06 -5.62 -14.04
C LEU A 116 -14.83 -5.89 -12.54
N ALA A 117 -15.41 -6.96 -12.02
CA ALA A 117 -15.20 -7.36 -10.63
C ALA A 117 -13.73 -7.70 -10.36
N ALA A 118 -12.99 -8.28 -11.32
CA ALA A 118 -11.56 -8.54 -11.18
C ALA A 118 -10.74 -7.25 -11.13
N ILE A 119 -11.03 -6.28 -12.01
CA ILE A 119 -10.36 -4.98 -12.02
C ILE A 119 -10.62 -4.22 -10.71
N ALA A 120 -11.88 -4.15 -10.28
CA ALA A 120 -12.28 -3.40 -9.09
C ALA A 120 -11.73 -3.98 -7.77
N ARG A 121 -11.40 -5.28 -7.75
CA ARG A 121 -10.78 -5.93 -6.58
C ARG A 121 -9.33 -5.54 -6.37
N THR A 122 -8.64 -5.06 -7.40
CA THR A 122 -7.26 -4.61 -7.26
C THR A 122 -7.25 -3.29 -6.50
N PHE A 123 -6.90 -3.35 -5.22
CA PHE A 123 -6.74 -2.17 -4.38
C PHE A 123 -5.44 -1.44 -4.76
N ASP A 124 -5.58 -0.34 -5.49
CA ASP A 124 -4.48 0.50 -5.96
C ASP A 124 -4.83 1.99 -5.76
N PRO A 125 -4.83 2.48 -4.51
CA PRO A 125 -5.26 3.85 -4.20
C PRO A 125 -4.35 4.92 -4.81
N LEU A 126 -3.10 4.59 -5.12
CA LEU A 126 -2.09 5.51 -5.66
C LEU A 126 -1.86 5.33 -7.17
N GLY A 127 -2.55 4.36 -7.80
CA GLY A 127 -2.45 4.14 -9.24
C GLY A 127 -1.16 3.47 -9.71
N TRP A 128 -0.35 2.89 -8.82
CA TRP A 128 0.93 2.26 -9.15
C TRP A 128 0.80 1.05 -10.09
N LEU A 129 -0.33 0.35 -10.03
CA LEU A 129 -0.65 -0.77 -10.91
C LEU A 129 -1.45 -0.34 -12.15
N SER A 130 -1.77 0.96 -12.31
CA SER A 130 -2.48 1.48 -13.47
C SER A 130 -1.87 1.04 -14.81
N PRO A 131 -0.53 1.02 -15.00
CA PRO A 131 0.08 0.54 -16.24
C PRO A 131 -0.22 -0.93 -16.55
N ALA A 132 -0.38 -1.78 -15.53
CA ALA A 132 -0.78 -3.17 -15.72
C ALA A 132 -2.29 -3.28 -15.97
N LEU A 133 -3.10 -2.57 -15.16
CA LEU A 133 -4.56 -2.65 -15.22
C LEU A 133 -5.17 -1.99 -16.45
N VAL A 134 -4.43 -1.11 -17.15
CA VAL A 134 -4.92 -0.46 -18.37
C VAL A 134 -5.32 -1.49 -19.44
N THR A 135 -4.59 -2.60 -19.56
CA THR A 135 -4.88 -3.68 -20.50
C THR A 135 -6.25 -4.30 -20.23
N ALA A 136 -6.58 -4.55 -18.96
CA ALA A 136 -7.88 -5.06 -18.55
C ALA A 136 -9.00 -4.04 -18.78
N LYS A 137 -8.75 -2.76 -18.50
CA LYS A 137 -9.72 -1.66 -18.73
C LYS A 137 -10.01 -1.49 -20.22
N ILE A 138 -9.00 -1.61 -21.08
CA ILE A 138 -9.11 -1.60 -22.54
C ILE A 138 -9.97 -2.78 -23.00
N LEU A 139 -9.76 -3.99 -22.47
CA LEU A 139 -10.58 -5.16 -22.80
C LEU A 139 -12.03 -4.99 -22.35
N LEU A 140 -12.26 -4.45 -21.15
CA LEU A 140 -13.61 -4.11 -20.68
C LEU A 140 -14.29 -3.08 -21.59
N GLN A 141 -13.53 -2.10 -22.09
CA GLN A 141 -14.02 -1.12 -23.06
C GLN A 141 -14.41 -1.79 -24.39
N ASP A 142 -13.61 -2.74 -24.90
CA ASP A 142 -13.93 -3.50 -26.12
C ASP A 142 -15.28 -4.22 -25.97
N LEU A 143 -15.48 -4.93 -24.85
CA LEU A 143 -16.75 -5.61 -24.56
C LEU A 143 -17.96 -4.67 -24.48
N CYS A 144 -17.75 -3.45 -23.97
CA CYS A 144 -18.79 -2.43 -23.95
C CYS A 144 -19.13 -1.92 -25.36
N LEU A 145 -18.13 -1.73 -26.22
CA LEU A 145 -18.31 -1.28 -27.60
C LEU A 145 -18.98 -2.35 -28.47
N ASP A 146 -18.65 -3.62 -28.23
CA ASP A 146 -19.24 -4.77 -28.92
C ASP A 146 -20.67 -5.09 -28.44
N GLY A 147 -21.17 -4.38 -27.43
CA GLY A 147 -22.54 -4.54 -26.94
C GLY A 147 -22.79 -5.86 -26.19
N VAL A 148 -21.75 -6.51 -25.65
CA VAL A 148 -21.87 -7.77 -24.92
C VAL A 148 -22.60 -7.55 -23.60
N ASP A 149 -23.61 -8.38 -23.30
CA ASP A 149 -24.35 -8.32 -22.05
C ASP A 149 -23.48 -8.65 -20.82
N TRP A 150 -23.89 -8.17 -19.64
CA TRP A 150 -23.08 -8.27 -18.41
C TRP A 150 -22.73 -9.69 -17.99
N ASP A 151 -23.66 -10.61 -18.17
CA ASP A 151 -23.58 -12.01 -17.71
C ASP A 151 -23.49 -12.99 -18.88
N ALA A 152 -23.39 -12.50 -20.12
CA ALA A 152 -23.16 -13.33 -21.29
C ALA A 152 -21.69 -13.75 -21.40
N PRO A 153 -21.40 -14.94 -21.96
CA PRO A 153 -20.04 -15.34 -22.29
C PRO A 153 -19.43 -14.37 -23.31
N ILE A 154 -18.16 -14.03 -23.11
CA ILE A 154 -17.44 -13.12 -24.01
C ILE A 154 -16.92 -13.84 -25.27
N PRO A 155 -16.67 -13.11 -26.37
CA PRO A 155 -16.08 -13.69 -27.58
C PRO A 155 -14.74 -14.38 -27.31
N ALA A 156 -14.50 -15.54 -27.92
CA ALA A 156 -13.30 -16.37 -27.67
C ALA A 156 -11.97 -15.61 -27.85
N VAL A 157 -11.91 -14.67 -28.81
CA VAL A 157 -10.71 -13.84 -29.03
C VAL A 157 -10.42 -12.93 -27.84
N LEU A 158 -11.46 -12.34 -27.23
CA LEU A 158 -11.32 -11.50 -26.03
C LEU A 158 -11.10 -12.35 -24.78
N GLU A 159 -11.68 -13.55 -24.74
CA GLU A 159 -11.42 -14.51 -23.68
C GLU A 159 -9.95 -14.92 -23.63
N GLN A 160 -9.33 -15.20 -24.78
CA GLN A 160 -7.90 -15.51 -24.83
C GLN A 160 -7.05 -14.33 -24.35
N ARG A 161 -7.34 -13.10 -24.80
CA ARG A 161 -6.65 -11.90 -24.32
C ARG A 161 -6.79 -11.71 -22.80
N TRP A 162 -7.96 -12.03 -22.24
CA TRP A 162 -8.18 -12.00 -20.81
C TRP A 162 -7.33 -13.03 -20.08
N LYS A 163 -7.26 -14.26 -20.58
CA LYS A 163 -6.41 -15.34 -20.02
C LYS A 163 -4.93 -14.98 -20.08
N ASP A 164 -4.46 -14.45 -21.20
CA ASP A 164 -3.07 -14.02 -21.35
C ASP A 164 -2.74 -12.93 -20.31
N PHE A 165 -3.64 -11.96 -20.12
CA PHE A 165 -3.50 -10.94 -19.09
C PHE A 165 -3.47 -11.53 -17.68
N THR A 166 -4.42 -12.40 -17.33
CA THR A 166 -4.49 -13.00 -15.98
C THR A 166 -3.28 -13.89 -15.68
N CYS A 167 -2.68 -14.53 -16.68
CA CYS A 167 -1.43 -15.26 -16.55
C CYS A 167 -0.24 -14.37 -16.18
N THR A 168 -0.22 -13.10 -16.61
CA THR A 168 0.85 -12.14 -16.26
C THR A 168 0.63 -11.43 -14.93
N LEU A 169 -0.62 -11.38 -14.44
CA LEU A 169 -0.95 -10.66 -13.20
C LEU A 169 -0.14 -11.08 -11.97
N PRO A 170 0.24 -12.36 -11.75
CA PRO A 170 1.10 -12.73 -10.64
C PRO A 170 2.46 -11.99 -10.61
N ASP A 171 2.96 -11.54 -11.76
CA ASP A 171 4.23 -10.81 -11.85
C ASP A 171 4.18 -9.42 -11.19
N VAL A 172 2.99 -8.86 -10.91
CA VAL A 172 2.89 -7.60 -10.15
C VAL A 172 3.49 -7.72 -8.73
N SER A 173 3.59 -8.95 -8.21
CA SER A 173 4.27 -9.24 -6.94
C SER A 173 5.78 -9.03 -6.98
N ARG A 174 6.36 -8.81 -8.17
CA ARG A 174 7.76 -8.46 -8.38
C ARG A 174 7.99 -6.95 -8.40
N VAL A 175 6.93 -6.16 -8.56
CA VAL A 175 7.01 -4.70 -8.49
C VAL A 175 7.36 -4.30 -7.06
N ARG A 176 8.31 -3.38 -6.93
CA ARG A 176 8.73 -2.78 -5.66
C ARG A 176 8.63 -1.28 -5.80
N VAL A 177 7.84 -0.65 -4.94
CA VAL A 177 7.77 0.81 -4.83
C VAL A 177 8.43 1.19 -3.52
N LYS A 178 9.52 1.97 -3.58
CA LYS A 178 10.20 2.42 -2.36
C LYS A 178 9.23 3.30 -1.55
N ARG A 179 9.13 3.06 -0.24
CA ARG A 179 8.32 3.92 0.65
C ARG A 179 9.02 5.25 0.91
N TRP A 180 10.33 5.22 1.05
CA TRP A 180 11.17 6.41 1.24
C TRP A 180 11.85 6.80 -0.08
N LEU A 181 11.85 8.10 -0.36
CA LEU A 181 12.35 8.67 -1.61
C LEU A 181 13.80 9.17 -1.52
N ASP A 182 14.49 8.90 -0.39
CA ASP A 182 15.87 9.35 -0.16
C ASP A 182 16.02 10.87 -0.24
N ILE A 183 15.05 11.60 0.34
CA ILE A 183 15.01 13.06 0.39
C ILE A 183 15.31 13.49 1.83
N CYS A 184 16.34 14.33 2.00
CA CYS A 184 16.67 14.95 3.27
C CYS A 184 16.26 16.44 3.31
N GLU A 185 16.12 16.98 4.52
CA GLU A 185 15.88 18.41 4.69
C GLU A 185 17.08 19.23 4.18
N GLY A 186 16.80 20.26 3.38
CA GLY A 186 17.84 21.13 2.79
C GLY A 186 18.37 20.67 1.42
N GLU A 187 17.87 19.56 0.88
CA GLU A 187 18.20 19.12 -0.49
C GLU A 187 17.25 19.74 -1.53
N GLU A 188 17.79 20.09 -2.69
CA GLU A 188 16.99 20.47 -3.85
C GLU A 188 16.44 19.22 -4.53
N TRP A 189 15.11 19.16 -4.66
CA TRP A 189 14.43 18.09 -5.39
C TRP A 189 13.53 18.68 -6.47
N GLN A 190 13.23 17.85 -7.46
CA GLN A 190 12.37 18.22 -8.58
C GLN A 190 11.26 17.18 -8.71
N LEU A 191 10.03 17.66 -8.90
CA LEU A 191 8.89 16.82 -9.27
C LEU A 191 8.81 16.72 -10.78
N HIS A 192 8.87 15.50 -11.32
CA HIS A 192 8.84 15.26 -12.76
C HIS A 192 7.50 14.67 -13.15
N GLY A 193 6.73 15.41 -13.95
CA GLY A 193 5.46 14.93 -14.49
C GLY A 193 5.63 14.42 -15.92
N PHE A 194 5.24 13.17 -16.17
CA PHE A 194 5.18 12.58 -17.49
C PHE A 194 3.73 12.36 -17.90
N VAL A 195 3.39 12.66 -19.14
CA VAL A 195 2.05 12.42 -19.70
C VAL A 195 2.20 11.81 -21.08
N ASP A 196 1.39 10.79 -21.37
CA ASP A 196 1.29 10.20 -22.69
C ASP A 196 -0.17 9.85 -23.02
N ALA A 197 -0.50 9.84 -24.31
CA ALA A 197 -1.81 9.53 -24.81
C ALA A 197 -1.75 8.70 -26.10
N SER A 198 -2.56 7.66 -26.14
CA SER A 198 -2.80 6.84 -27.31
C SER A 198 -4.27 6.90 -27.71
N LYS A 199 -4.62 6.29 -28.85
CA LYS A 199 -6.04 6.13 -29.26
C LYS A 199 -6.88 5.35 -28.24
N ARG A 200 -6.24 4.59 -27.35
CA ARG A 200 -6.89 3.62 -26.44
C ARG A 200 -6.90 4.07 -24.98
N ALA A 201 -5.91 4.85 -24.56
CA ALA A 201 -5.73 5.25 -23.16
C ALA A 201 -4.85 6.50 -23.06
N TYR A 202 -5.05 7.26 -21.99
CA TYR A 202 -4.17 8.34 -21.55
C TYR A 202 -3.60 7.99 -20.17
N ALA A 203 -2.39 8.45 -19.89
CA ALA A 203 -1.72 8.21 -18.62
C ALA A 203 -0.92 9.44 -18.20
N ALA A 204 -0.82 9.65 -16.89
CA ALA A 204 0.09 10.58 -16.27
C ALA A 204 0.83 9.86 -15.14
N ALA A 205 2.10 10.17 -14.97
CA ALA A 205 2.94 9.70 -13.87
C ALA A 205 3.66 10.89 -13.25
N ILE A 206 3.77 10.89 -11.93
CA ILE A 206 4.38 11.94 -11.09
C ILE A 206 5.37 11.25 -10.15
#